data_AF-A0A1N6NYV3-F1
#
_entry.id   AF-A0A1N6NYV3-F1
#
_cell.length_a   1.000
_cell.length_b   1.000
_cell.length_c   1.000
_cell.angle_alpha   90.00
_cell.angle_beta   90.00
_cell.angle_gamma   90.00
#
_symmetry.space_group_name_H-M   'P 1'
#
loop_
_entity.id
_entity.type
_entity.pdbx_description
1 polymer ?
#
loop_
_entity_poly.entity_id
_entity_poly.type
_entity_poly.pdbx_seq_one_letter_code
_entity_poly.pdbx_strand_id
1 'polypeptide(L)'
;MDLAVGCYELTRRFPRDEMFGLTSQIRRASTSVAANIAEGHGRDATGFYIQHLKFAQGSLKELETHLILSSRVGVCPMGILSR
;
A
#
# COMPACT_ATOMS: atom_id res chain seq x y z
N MET A 1 -7.84 6.83 4.08
CA MET A 1 -6.66 7.52 3.52
C MET A 1 -5.43 7.39 4.44
N ASP A 2 -5.63 7.29 5.75
CA ASP A 2 -4.56 7.20 6.76
C ASP A 2 -3.52 6.09 6.50
N LEU A 3 -3.93 4.95 5.94
CA LEU A 3 -3.02 3.88 5.53
C LEU A 3 -1.94 4.39 4.55
N ALA A 4 -2.35 5.15 3.52
CA ALA A 4 -1.42 5.70 2.55
C ALA A 4 -0.52 6.77 3.19
N VAL A 5 -1.08 7.64 4.04
CA VAL A 5 -0.30 8.65 4.79
C VAL A 5 0.78 7.98 5.63
N GLY A 6 0.43 6.95 6.41
CA GLY A 6 1.38 6.19 7.22
C GLY A 6 2.47 5.50 6.37
N CYS A 7 2.11 4.99 5.19
CA CYS A 7 3.10 4.42 4.25
C CYS A 7 4.05 5.47 3.68
N TYR A 8 3.57 6.68 3.39
CA TYR A 8 4.42 7.79 2.97
C TYR A 8 5.37 8.23 4.08
N GLU A 9 4.88 8.37 5.30
CA GLU A 9 5.67 8.73 6.48
C GLU A 9 6.73 7.67 6.81
N LEU A 10 6.36 6.38 6.75
CA LEU A 10 7.27 5.25 6.95
C LEU A 10 8.41 5.28 5.92
N THR A 11 8.06 5.36 4.63
CA THR A 11 9.02 5.29 3.53
C THR A 11 9.91 6.53 3.39
N ARG A 12 9.59 7.65 4.07
CA ARG A 12 10.51 8.81 4.14
C ARG A 12 11.85 8.49 4.80
N ARG A 13 11.92 7.40 5.58
CA ARG A 13 13.11 6.96 6.30
C ARG A 13 13.91 5.89 5.53
N PHE A 14 13.43 5.45 4.37
CA PHE A 14 14.11 4.42 3.58
C PHE A 14 15.37 4.98 2.90
N PRO A 15 16.36 4.13 2.57
CA PRO A 15 17.53 4.53 1.78
C PRO A 15 17.11 5.13 0.43
N ARG A 16 17.91 6.08 -0.09
CA ARG A 16 17.60 6.75 -1.38
C ARG A 16 17.55 5.77 -2.56
N ASP A 17 18.37 4.72 -2.52
CA ASP A 17 18.42 3.73 -3.61
C ASP A 17 17.13 2.90 -3.72
N GLU A 18 16.30 2.88 -2.67
CA GLU A 18 14.97 2.26 -2.67
C GLU A 18 13.86 3.16 -3.22
N MET A 19 14.17 4.38 -3.67
CA MET A 19 13.18 5.35 -4.15
C MET A 19 12.33 4.78 -5.30
N PHE A 20 12.97 4.11 -6.26
CA PHE A 20 12.30 3.42 -7.37
C PHE A 20 11.97 1.96 -7.05
N GLY A 21 12.55 1.39 -5.99
CA GLY A 21 12.27 0.05 -5.46
C GLY A 21 11.07 0.03 -4.51
N LEU A 22 11.29 -0.45 -3.28
CA LEU A 22 10.24 -0.68 -2.27
C LEU A 22 9.47 0.59 -1.91
N THR A 23 10.11 1.77 -1.93
CA THR A 23 9.43 3.04 -1.64
C THR A 23 8.30 3.30 -2.63
N SER A 24 8.57 3.14 -3.93
CA SER A 24 7.57 3.39 -4.97
C SER A 24 6.44 2.36 -4.93
N GLN A 25 6.78 1.09 -4.69
CA GLN A 25 5.82 -0.01 -4.65
C GLN A 25 4.86 0.10 -3.46
N ILE A 26 5.38 0.38 -2.25
CA ILE A 26 4.58 0.59 -1.04
C ILE A 26 3.63 1.79 -1.19
N ARG A 27 4.11 2.91 -1.72
CA ARG A 27 3.29 4.12 -1.92
C ARG A 27 2.18 3.90 -2.95
N ARG A 28 2.48 3.23 -4.06
CA ARG A 28 1.47 2.89 -5.09
C ARG A 28 0.42 1.92 -4.54
N ALA A 29 0.85 0.82 -3.93
CA ALA A 29 -0.07 -0.19 -3.40
C ALA A 29 -1.00 0.41 -2.33
N SER A 30 -0.46 1.16 -1.36
CA SER A 30 -1.27 1.81 -0.32
C SER A 30 -2.25 2.86 -0.84
N THR A 31 -1.86 3.68 -1.82
CA THR A 31 -2.75 4.66 -2.45
C THR A 31 -3.85 3.96 -3.27
N SER A 32 -3.49 2.87 -3.96
CA SER A 32 -4.40 2.08 -4.81
C SER A 32 -5.55 1.47 -4.01
N VAL A 33 -5.34 1.11 -2.73
CA VAL A 33 -6.42 0.58 -1.87
C VAL A 33 -7.59 1.57 -1.79
N ALA A 34 -7.32 2.82 -1.38
CA ALA A 34 -8.36 3.83 -1.22
C ALA A 34 -8.91 4.31 -2.58
N ALA A 35 -8.04 4.42 -3.58
CA ALA A 35 -8.45 4.83 -4.94
C ALA A 35 -9.45 3.85 -5.54
N ASN A 36 -9.21 2.53 -5.44
CA ASN A 36 -10.14 1.53 -5.94
C ASN A 36 -11.48 1.54 -5.18
N ILE A 37 -11.47 1.70 -3.86
CA ILE A 37 -12.72 1.79 -3.09
C ILE A 37 -13.55 3.00 -3.55
N ALA A 38 -12.91 4.16 -3.68
CA ALA A 38 -13.59 5.39 -4.12
C ALA A 38 -14.09 5.28 -5.57
N GLU A 39 -13.27 4.74 -6.47
CA GLU A 39 -13.67 4.54 -7.87
C GLU A 39 -14.85 3.59 -7.98
N GLY A 40 -14.83 2.45 -7.28
CA GLY A 40 -15.92 1.50 -7.27
C GLY A 40 -17.22 2.08 -6.70
N HIS A 41 -17.12 2.86 -5.62
CA HIS A 41 -18.28 3.54 -5.01
C HIS A 41 -18.88 4.60 -5.93
N GLY A 42 -18.07 5.24 -6.79
CA GLY A 42 -18.52 6.24 -7.75
C GLY A 42 -19.27 5.69 -8.99
N ARG A 43 -19.55 4.38 -9.05
CA ARG A 43 -20.25 3.73 -10.17
C ARG A 43 -21.65 3.29 -9.74
N ASP A 44 -22.63 3.43 -10.64
CA ASP A 44 -24.05 3.16 -10.36
C ASP A 44 -24.44 1.67 -10.32
N ALA A 45 -23.49 0.75 -10.48
CA ALA A 45 -23.77 -0.68 -10.56
C ALA A 45 -22.94 -1.49 -9.55
N THR A 46 -23.65 -2.26 -8.71
CA THR A 46 -23.10 -3.09 -7.63
C THR A 46 -21.98 -4.04 -8.10
N GLY A 47 -22.09 -4.58 -9.33
CA GLY A 47 -21.07 -5.45 -9.90
C GLY A 47 -19.70 -4.77 -10.05
N PHE A 48 -19.68 -3.50 -10.49
CA PHE A 48 -18.44 -2.73 -10.60
C PHE A 48 -17.88 -2.41 -9.22
N TYR A 49 -18.73 -2.07 -8.25
CA TYR A 49 -18.25 -1.82 -6.89
C TYR A 49 -17.57 -3.07 -6.31
N ILE A 50 -18.19 -4.24 -6.42
CA ILE A 50 -17.60 -5.52 -5.97
C ILE A 50 -16.27 -5.79 -6.68
N GLN A 51 -16.18 -5.54 -7.99
CA GLN A 51 -14.93 -5.74 -8.73
C GLN A 51 -13.81 -4.83 -8.22
N HIS A 52 -14.09 -3.55 -8.00
CA HIS A 52 -13.10 -2.61 -7.44
C HIS A 52 -12.72 -2.93 -6.00
N LEU A 53 -13.63 -3.45 -5.18
CA LEU A 53 -13.29 -3.95 -3.84
C LEU A 53 -12.29 -5.12 -3.91
N LYS A 54 -12.40 -6.01 -4.90
CA LYS A 54 -11.42 -7.08 -5.14
C LYS A 54 -10.06 -6.51 -5.55
N PHE A 55 -10.02 -5.46 -6.37
CA PHE A 55 -8.77 -4.78 -6.71
C PHE A 55 -8.14 -4.10 -5.49
N ALA A 56 -8.94 -3.42 -4.66
CA ALA A 56 -8.47 -2.83 -3.41
C ALA A 56 -7.88 -3.90 -2.46
N GLN A 57 -8.53 -5.06 -2.36
CA GLN A 57 -8.02 -6.20 -1.60
C GLN A 57 -6.69 -6.72 -2.16
N GLY A 58 -6.56 -6.81 -3.49
CA GLY A 58 -5.31 -7.17 -4.16
C GLY A 58 -4.18 -6.21 -3.82
N SER A 59 -4.42 -4.89 -3.93
CA SER A 59 -3.43 -3.87 -3.55
C SER A 59 -3.07 -3.92 -2.06
N LEU A 60 -4.01 -4.27 -1.18
CA LEU A 60 -3.72 -4.43 0.25
C LEU A 60 -2.78 -5.62 0.50
N LYS A 61 -2.99 -6.75 -0.20
CA LYS A 61 -2.10 -7.92 -0.09
C LYS A 61 -0.71 -7.68 -0.68
N GLU A 62 -0.64 -6.93 -1.78
CA GLU A 62 0.63 -6.47 -2.34
C GLU A 62 1.37 -5.56 -1.35
N LEU A 63 0.66 -4.60 -0.72
CA LEU A 63 1.24 -3.73 0.31
C LEU A 63 1.79 -4.53 1.49
N GLU A 64 1.01 -5.48 2.03
CA GLU A 64 1.42 -6.37 3.13
C GLU A 64 2.72 -7.11 2.78
N THR A 65 2.79 -7.65 1.56
CA THR A 65 3.97 -8.37 1.05
C THR A 65 5.21 -7.46 0.99
N HIS A 66 5.07 -6.24 0.45
CA HIS A 66 6.18 -5.29 0.36
C HIS A 66 6.64 -4.79 1.74
N LEU A 67 5.72 -4.60 2.69
CA LEU A 67 6.09 -4.22 4.07
C LEU A 67 6.89 -5.34 4.75
N ILE A 68 6.44 -6.60 4.65
CA ILE A 68 7.18 -7.76 5.16
C ILE A 68 8.56 -7.85 4.50
N LEU A 69 8.63 -7.72 3.19
CA LEU A 69 9.89 -7.76 2.44
C LEU A 69 10.84 -6.66 2.92
N SER A 70 10.36 -5.41 3.03
CA SER A 70 11.18 -4.27 3.48
C SER A 70 11.79 -4.49 4.85
N SER A 71 11.07 -5.18 5.75
CA SER A 71 11.58 -5.57 7.07
C SER A 71 12.67 -6.64 6.95
N ARG A 72 12.45 -7.68 6.13
CA ARG A 72 13.39 -8.81 5.96
C ARG A 72 14.70 -8.40 5.30
N VAL A 73 14.67 -7.44 4.38
CA VAL A 73 15.89 -6.94 3.70
C VAL A 73 16.57 -5.80 4.46
N GLY A 74 16.08 -5.45 5.66
CA GLY A 74 16.68 -4.41 6.50
C GLY A 74 16.47 -2.98 6.01
N VAL A 75 15.56 -2.75 5.07
CA VAL A 75 15.19 -1.42 4.56
C VAL A 75 14.29 -0.69 5.56
N CYS A 76 13.36 -1.41 6.18
CA CYS A 76 12.51 -0.91 7.25
C CYS A 76 13.04 -1.37 8.62
N PRO A 77 13.26 -0.48 9.60
CA PRO A 77 13.69 -0.87 10.93
C PRO A 77 12.66 -1.80 11.61
N MET A 78 13.12 -2.94 12.13
CA MET A 78 12.32 -4.02 12.74
C MET A 78 11.41 -3.63 13.93
N GLY A 79 11.48 -2.38 14.42
CA GLY A 79 10.70 -1.91 15.58
C GLY A 79 9.31 -1.34 15.26
N ILE A 80 8.90 -1.28 13.99
CA ILE A 80 7.64 -0.63 13.58
C ILE A 80 6.49 -1.64 13.35
N LEU A 81 6.80 -2.91 13.06
CA LEU A 81 5.81 -3.94 12.70
C LEU A 81 5.51 -4.94 13.83
N SER A 82 6.10 -4.75 15.02
CA SER A 82 6.06 -5.68 16.15
C SER A 82 5.18 -5.21 17.32
N ARG A 83 4.16 -4.39 17.05
CA ARG A 83 3.13 -4.00 18.05
C ARG A 83 1.74 -4.39 17.60
#